data_AF-A0A821BXA7-F1
#
_entry.id   AF-A0A821BXA7-F1
#
_cell.length_a   1.000
_cell.length_b   1.000
_cell.length_c   1.000
_cell.angle_alpha   90.00
_cell.angle_beta   90.00
_cell.angle_gamma   90.00
#
_symmetry.space_group_name_H-M   'P 1'
#
loop_
_entity.id
_entity.type
_entity.pdbx_description
1 polymer ?
#
loop_
_entity_poly.entity_id
_entity_poly.type
_entity_poly.pdbx_seq_one_letter_code
_entity_poly.pdbx_strand_id
1 'polypeptide(L)' 'LPNIPVNARWTRNAVTIAGGYGRGNAFNQLCLPHGLFMDDDQTVLVADYGNHRIVEWKCGATSGKVVAGGNGK' A
#
# COMPACT_ATOMS: atom_id res chain seq x y z
N LEU A 1 -0.11 29.47 9.91
CA LEU A 1 -0.65 29.57 8.54
C LEU A 1 -2.17 29.64 8.64
N PRO A 2 -2.82 30.76 8.29
CA PRO A 2 -4.25 30.93 8.52
C PRO A 2 -5.06 30.21 7.42
N ASN A 3 -6.12 29.50 7.83
CA ASN A 3 -7.19 28.93 7.00
C ASN A 3 -6.87 27.71 6.11
N ILE A 4 -6.27 26.65 6.67
CA ILE A 4 -6.37 25.32 6.05
C ILE A 4 -7.82 24.82 6.19
N PRO A 5 -8.55 24.57 5.09
CA PRO A 5 -9.93 24.10 5.15
C PRO A 5 -9.99 22.74 5.85
N VAL A 6 -11.13 22.42 6.50
CA VAL A 6 -11.25 21.23 7.37
C VAL A 6 -10.97 19.92 6.64
N ASN A 7 -11.23 19.86 5.33
CA ASN A 7 -10.91 18.72 4.46
C ASN A 7 -9.41 18.61 4.10
N ALA A 8 -8.61 19.63 4.39
CA ALA A 8 -7.16 19.65 4.21
C ALA A 8 -6.40 19.48 5.55
N ARG A 9 -7.10 19.15 6.63
CA ARG A 9 -6.50 18.79 7.92
C ARG A 9 -6.37 17.28 8.02
N TRP A 10 -5.15 16.78 8.14
CA TRP A 10 -4.90 15.38 8.49
C TRP A 10 -5.59 15.06 9.82
N THR A 11 -6.43 14.03 9.84
CA THR A 11 -6.99 13.51 11.09
C THR A 11 -5.89 12.80 11.87
N ARG A 12 -6.00 12.70 13.20
CA ARG A 12 -4.99 11.97 14.02
C ARG A 12 -5.08 10.45 13.88
N ASN A 13 -6.07 9.93 13.16
CA ASN A 13 -6.26 8.49 12.99
C ASN A 13 -5.63 8.07 11.66
N ALA A 14 -4.66 7.15 11.74
CA ALA A 14 -4.07 6.49 10.59
C ALA A 14 -4.58 5.05 10.51
N VAL A 15 -4.71 4.55 9.28
CA VAL A 15 -5.06 3.15 9.00
C VAL A 15 -3.95 2.55 8.17
N THR A 16 -3.55 1.32 8.49
CA THR A 16 -2.64 0.55 7.64
C THR A 16 -3.41 0.05 6.42
N ILE A 17 -3.00 0.47 5.22
CA ILE A 17 -3.62 0.05 3.96
C ILE A 17 -2.85 -1.11 3.31
N ALA A 18 -1.53 -1.21 3.53
CA ALA A 18 -0.69 -2.26 2.96
C ALA A 18 0.34 -2.80 3.95
N GLY A 19 0.54 -4.13 3.96
CA GLY A 19 1.49 -4.81 4.84
C GLY A 19 1.01 -4.94 6.29
N GLY A 20 1.91 -4.71 7.26
CA GLY A 20 1.62 -4.79 8.70
C GLY A 20 1.96 -6.12 9.38
N TYR A 21 2.32 -7.15 8.62
CA TYR A 21 2.58 -8.52 9.13
C TYR A 21 4.06 -8.95 9.00
N GLY A 22 4.97 -7.96 9.05
CA GLY A 22 6.41 -8.18 8.89
C GLY A 22 6.84 -8.38 7.44
N ARG A 23 8.16 -8.57 7.27
CA ARG A 23 8.78 -8.80 5.96
C ARG A 23 8.51 -10.22 5.48
N GLY A 24 8.08 -10.39 4.23
CA GLY A 24 7.88 -11.69 3.61
C GLY A 24 7.16 -11.64 2.27
N ASN A 25 6.75 -12.79 1.75
CA ASN A 25 6.13 -12.94 0.43
C ASN A 25 4.65 -13.38 0.47
N ALA A 26 4.07 -13.58 1.67
CA ALA A 26 2.65 -13.81 1.81
C ALA A 26 1.83 -12.63 1.26
N PHE A 27 0.55 -12.83 0.97
CA PHE A 27 -0.31 -11.78 0.41
C PHE A 27 -0.55 -10.62 1.38
N ASN A 28 -0.36 -10.84 2.68
CA ASN A 28 -0.43 -9.80 3.71
C ASN A 28 0.95 -9.22 4.11
N GLN A 29 2.02 -9.58 3.40
CA GLN A 29 3.39 -9.15 3.67
C GLN A 29 4.00 -8.43 2.47
N LEU A 30 5.02 -7.63 2.74
CA LEU A 30 5.84 -6.94 1.74
C LEU A 30 7.33 -7.23 2.00
N CYS A 31 8.17 -7.14 0.98
CA CYS A 31 9.60 -7.31 1.04
C CYS A 31 10.29 -6.15 0.32
N LEU A 32 10.92 -5.26 1.09
CA LEU A 32 11.64 -4.09 0.57
C LEU A 32 10.82 -3.26 -0.44
N PRO A 33 9.60 -2.79 -0.12
CA PRO A 33 8.80 -2.02 -1.06
C PRO A 33 9.48 -0.67 -1.38
N HIS A 34 9.51 -0.28 -2.66
CA HIS A 34 10.25 0.90 -3.14
C HIS A 34 9.37 2.04 -3.66
N GLY A 35 8.14 1.75 -4.08
CA GLY A 35 7.24 2.74 -4.66
C GLY A 35 5.79 2.45 -4.34
N LEU A 36 5.00 3.51 -4.25
CA LEU A 36 3.56 3.43 -4.09
C LEU A 36 2.85 4.43 -5.00
N PHE A 37 1.66 4.05 -5.45
CA PHE A 37 0.69 4.91 -6.13
C PHE A 37 -0.67 4.70 -5.48
N MET A 38 -1.48 5.74 -5.39
CA MET A 38 -2.84 5.68 -4.88
C MET A 38 -3.79 6.33 -5.90
N ASP A 39 -4.89 5.65 -6.22
CA ASP A 39 -5.95 6.22 -7.04
C ASP A 39 -7.03 6.94 -6.22
N ASP A 40 -8.00 7.54 -6.91
CA ASP A 40 -9.10 8.28 -6.29
C ASP A 40 -10.04 7.39 -5.45
N ASP A 41 -10.03 6.07 -5.68
CA ASP A 41 -10.79 5.07 -4.93
C ASP A 41 -10.03 4.56 -3.68
N GLN A 42 -8.92 5.20 -3.31
CA GLN A 42 -8.03 4.81 -2.20
C GLN A 42 -7.45 3.39 -2.36
N THR A 43 -7.33 2.92 -3.59
CA THR A 43 -6.58 1.70 -3.91
C THR A 43 -5.11 2.05 -4.03
N VAL A 44 -4.27 1.30 -3.33
CA VAL A 44 -2.81 1.48 -3.31
C VAL A 44 -2.15 0.39 -4.13
N LEU A 45 -1.36 0.78 -5.12
CA LEU A 45 -0.41 -0.10 -5.79
C LEU A 45 0.94 0.02 -5.10
N VAL A 46 1.53 -1.11 -4.72
CA VAL A 46 2.85 -1.17 -4.09
C VAL A 46 3.80 -1.93 -5.00
N ALA A 47 4.94 -1.32 -5.31
CA ALA A 47 6.08 -2.01 -5.90
C ALA A 47 6.81 -2.78 -4.81
N ASP A 48 6.42 -4.05 -4.65
CA ASP A 48 6.99 -5.00 -3.68
C ASP A 48 8.28 -5.60 -4.24
N TYR A 49 9.31 -4.74 -4.31
CA TYR A 49 10.54 -4.95 -5.08
C TYR A 49 11.26 -6.24 -4.71
N GLY A 50 11.40 -6.55 -3.43
CA GLY A 50 12.07 -7.78 -2.96
C GLY A 50 11.29 -9.06 -3.23
N ASN A 51 10.02 -8.95 -3.66
CA ASN A 51 9.21 -10.08 -4.14
C ASN A 51 8.94 -10.00 -5.66
N HIS A 52 9.57 -9.05 -6.36
CA HIS A 52 9.47 -8.86 -7.81
C HIS A 52 8.03 -8.75 -8.32
N ARG A 53 7.13 -8.10 -7.57
CA ARG A 53 5.70 -8.03 -7.89
C ARG A 53 5.13 -6.63 -7.64
N ILE A 54 4.03 -6.33 -8.33
CA ILE A 54 3.14 -5.21 -8.04
C ILE A 54 1.90 -5.75 -7.33
N VAL A 55 1.60 -5.19 -6.16
CA VAL A 55 0.48 -5.62 -5.32
C VAL A 55 -0.52 -4.49 -5.16
N GLU A 56 -1.78 -4.76 -5.49
CA GLU A 56 -2.94 -3.90 -5.24
C GLU A 56 -3.48 -4.12 -3.83
N TRP A 57 -3.77 -3.02 -3.12
CA TRP A 57 -4.32 -3.00 -1.78
C TRP A 57 -5.49 -2.02 -1.71
N LYS A 58 -6.69 -2.53 -1.46
CA LYS A 58 -7.87 -1.69 -1.22
C LYS A 58 -7.89 -1.20 0.22
N CYS A 59 -8.46 -0.02 0.46
CA CYS A 59 -8.67 0.48 1.81
C CYS A 59 -9.45 -0.55 2.65
N GLY A 60 -8.90 -0.92 3.81
CA GLY A 60 -9.47 -1.94 4.71
C GLY A 60 -9.21 -3.40 4.32
N ALA A 61 -8.47 -3.68 3.24
CA ALA A 61 -8.08 -5.04 2.88
C ALA A 61 -7.08 -5.63 3.90
N THR A 62 -7.22 -6.93 4.20
CA THR A 62 -6.29 -7.68 5.06
C THR A 62 -5.16 -8.36 4.29
N SER A 63 -5.25 -8.36 2.96
CA SER A 63 -4.24 -8.91 2.06
C SER A 63 -4.29 -8.19 0.72
N GLY A 64 -3.13 -8.11 0.07
CA GLY A 64 -3.00 -7.55 -1.27
C GLY A 64 -3.20 -8.58 -2.36
N LYS A 65 -3.53 -8.08 -3.56
CA LYS A 65 -3.69 -8.87 -4.78
C LYS A 65 -2.54 -8.58 -5.73
N VAL A 66 -1.85 -9.62 -6.20
CA VAL A 66 -0.81 -9.44 -7.22
C VAL A 66 -1.48 -9.09 -8.55
N VAL A 67 -1.07 -7.96 -9.13
CA VAL A 67 -1.60 -7.46 -10.42
C VAL A 67 -0.55 -7.47 -11.53
N ALA A 68 0.73 -7.58 -11.19
CA ALA A 68 1.82 -7.82 -12.14
C ALA A 68 3.05 -8.44 -11.46
N GLY A 69 3.89 -9.13 -12.23
CA GLY A 69 5.16 -9.70 -11.76
C GLY A 69 5.00 -11.01 -10.96
N GLY A 70 5.98 -11.31 -10.10
CA GLY A 70 6.04 -12.49 -9.24
C GLY A 70 6.81 -13.69 -9.81
N ASN A 71 7.32 -13.58 -11.05
CA ASN A 71 8.02 -14.66 -11.76
C ASN A 71 9.47 -14.32 -12.16
N GLY A 72 9.95 -13.11 -11.84
CA GLY A 72 11.35 -12.73 -12.02
C GLY A 72 12.14 -13.03 -10.75
N LYS A 73 13.25 -13.76 -10.87
CA LYS A 73 14.21 -13.98 -9.79
C LYS A 73 15.27 -12.89 -9.79
#